data_AF-A0A3B8J7E3-F1
#
_entry.id   AF-A0A3B8J7E3-F1
#
_cell.length_a   1.000
_cell.length_b   1.000
_cell.length_c   1.000
_cell.angle_alpha   90.00
_cell.angle_beta   90.00
_cell.angle_gamma   90.00
#
_symmetry.space_group_name_H-M   'P 1'
#
loop_
_entity.id
_entity.type
_entity.pdbx_description
1 polymer ?
#
loop_
_entity_poly.entity_id
_entity_poly.type
_entity_poly.pdbx_seq_one_letter_code
_entity_poly.pdbx_strand_id
1 'polypeptide(L)'
;MPRQARKKSSCGIYHIMLRGINKQNLFEDNDDRQRFIDTVGYYKAISGYSLYGYCLMDNHVHLLVKEAGESISMGIKRISSSFVYWYNQKYNRCGHLFQERYKSEVVENEGYFLTVLRYIHQNPIKAGIVKDVEQYPWSSYREYTGVANITDVDFALGIFSADRVKAIELFKKHTEEESKDQCLEVRETIRVSDEEVIAQMKQLGIQTVNQLQRLEKKKRNEIIRTIKRIEGVSIRQMSRIIGLSKSVISRI
;
A
#
# COMPACT_ATOMS: atom_id res chain seq x y z
N MET A 1 -15.32 -11.63 5.07
CA MET A 1 -14.48 -12.38 6.02
C MET A 1 -14.21 -11.50 7.22
N PRO A 2 -14.17 -12.04 8.44
CA PRO A 2 -13.71 -11.30 9.61
C PRO A 2 -12.29 -10.79 9.36
N ARG A 3 -12.01 -9.57 9.82
CA ARG A 3 -10.70 -8.93 9.60
C ARG A 3 -9.64 -9.59 10.48
N GLN A 4 -8.45 -9.80 9.94
CA GLN A 4 -7.29 -10.22 10.72
C GLN A 4 -6.73 -9.04 11.52
N ALA A 5 -6.30 -9.29 12.75
CA ALA A 5 -5.58 -8.30 13.55
C ALA A 5 -4.23 -7.97 12.91
N ARG A 6 -3.76 -6.71 13.06
CA ARG A 6 -2.43 -6.33 12.58
C ARG A 6 -1.36 -6.99 13.45
N LYS A 7 -0.28 -7.43 12.81
CA LYS A 7 0.91 -7.90 13.53
C LYS A 7 1.52 -6.73 14.31
N LYS A 8 1.83 -6.95 15.58
CA LYS A 8 2.59 -6.01 16.41
C LYS A 8 4.08 -6.24 16.17
N SER A 9 4.84 -5.18 15.97
CA SER A 9 6.30 -5.24 15.87
C SER A 9 6.92 -5.35 17.27
N SER A 10 8.03 -6.10 17.40
CA SER A 10 8.79 -6.14 18.65
C SER A 10 9.60 -4.88 18.89
N CYS A 11 10.12 -4.24 17.83
CA CYS A 11 10.86 -2.98 17.93
C CYS A 11 9.99 -1.72 17.76
N GLY A 12 8.70 -1.92 17.44
CA GLY A 12 7.72 -0.85 17.26
C GLY A 12 7.82 -0.13 15.91
N ILE A 13 8.60 -0.63 14.95
CA ILE A 13 8.77 -0.02 13.63
C ILE A 13 7.83 -0.66 12.61
N TYR A 14 7.16 0.19 11.83
CA TYR A 14 6.18 -0.21 10.84
C TYR A 14 6.40 0.51 9.51
N HIS A 15 6.32 -0.25 8.43
CA HIS A 15 6.02 0.30 7.11
C HIS A 15 4.51 0.46 7.01
N ILE A 16 4.02 1.64 6.66
CA ILE A 16 2.61 1.97 6.57
C ILE A 16 2.29 2.45 5.17
N MET A 17 1.15 2.00 4.63
CA MET A 17 0.60 2.50 3.37
C MET A 17 -0.86 2.93 3.51
N LEU A 18 -1.15 4.15 3.04
CA LEU A 18 -2.49 4.73 2.90
C LEU A 18 -2.82 4.84 1.42
N ARG A 19 -4.00 4.42 0.98
CA ARG A 19 -4.42 4.50 -0.44
C ARG A 19 -5.76 5.20 -0.59
N GLY A 20 -5.91 5.99 -1.65
CA GLY A 20 -7.18 6.60 -2.05
C GLY A 20 -8.25 5.56 -2.39
N ILE A 21 -9.50 5.82 -1.98
CA ILE A 21 -10.64 4.98 -2.35
C ILE A 21 -10.80 4.96 -3.87
N ASN A 22 -11.17 3.80 -4.43
CA ASN A 22 -11.25 3.59 -5.88
C ASN A 22 -9.96 3.88 -6.64
N LYS A 23 -8.79 3.83 -5.97
CA LYS A 23 -7.49 4.23 -6.52
C LYS A 23 -7.44 5.70 -6.99
N GLN A 24 -8.37 6.54 -6.52
CA GLN A 24 -8.38 7.97 -6.86
C GLN A 24 -7.14 8.66 -6.30
N ASN A 25 -6.82 9.82 -6.88
CA ASN A 25 -5.76 10.67 -6.36
C ASN A 25 -6.11 11.17 -4.95
N LEU A 26 -5.11 11.15 -4.07
CA LEU A 26 -5.11 11.79 -2.76
C LEU A 26 -4.67 13.25 -2.84
N PHE A 27 -3.99 13.61 -3.94
CA PHE A 27 -3.39 14.92 -4.15
C PHE A 27 -3.71 15.39 -5.57
N GLU A 28 -4.56 16.40 -5.70
CA GLU A 28 -4.86 17.04 -7.00
C GLU A 28 -3.82 18.11 -7.33
N ASP A 29 -3.19 18.72 -6.31
CA ASP A 29 -2.14 19.71 -6.45
C ASP A 29 -1.04 19.59 -5.38
N ASN A 30 -0.07 20.52 -5.42
CA ASN A 30 1.06 20.54 -4.49
C ASN A 30 0.67 21.02 -3.09
N ASP A 31 -0.38 21.83 -2.96
CA ASP A 31 -0.87 22.29 -1.65
C ASP A 31 -1.44 21.11 -0.85
N ASP A 32 -2.07 20.15 -1.52
CA ASP A 32 -2.54 18.92 -0.87
C ASP A 32 -1.39 18.11 -0.29
N ARG A 33 -0.29 17.99 -1.04
CA ARG A 33 0.91 17.26 -0.60
C ARG A 33 1.56 17.95 0.57
N GLN A 34 1.75 19.27 0.47
CA GLN A 34 2.31 20.07 1.56
C GLN A 34 1.43 19.97 2.82
N ARG A 35 0.11 20.12 2.67
CA ARG A 35 -0.82 19.99 3.78
C ARG A 35 -0.75 18.62 4.45
N PHE A 36 -0.55 17.55 3.67
CA PHE A 36 -0.38 16.21 4.23
C PHE A 36 0.92 16.10 5.03
N ILE A 37 2.04 16.61 4.52
CA ILE A 37 3.34 16.67 5.22
C ILE A 37 3.18 17.44 6.54
N ASP A 38 2.55 18.61 6.52
CA ASP A 38 2.31 19.42 7.71
C ASP A 38 1.44 18.67 8.73
N THR A 39 0.42 17.94 8.26
CA THR A 39 -0.47 17.14 9.11
C THR A 39 0.28 15.99 9.76
N VAL A 40 1.17 15.32 9.03
CA VAL A 40 2.07 14.28 9.57
C VAL A 40 2.96 14.90 10.64
N GLY A 41 3.67 15.99 10.34
CA GLY A 41 4.55 16.68 11.30
C GLY A 41 3.82 17.13 12.57
N TYR A 42 2.63 17.72 12.43
CA TYR A 42 1.81 18.15 13.56
C TYR A 42 1.44 16.98 14.49
N TYR A 43 0.97 15.85 13.92
CA TYR A 43 0.62 14.69 14.74
C TYR A 43 1.83 13.87 15.18
N LYS A 44 3.01 14.02 14.56
CA LYS A 44 4.27 13.51 15.08
C LYS A 44 4.54 14.10 16.46
N ALA A 45 4.43 15.43 16.60
CA ALA A 45 4.62 16.12 17.87
C ALA A 45 3.57 15.74 18.94
N ILE A 46 2.31 15.54 18.54
CA ILE A 46 1.22 15.19 19.47
C ILE A 46 1.24 13.72 19.90
N SER A 47 1.39 12.81 18.94
CA SER A 47 1.30 11.37 19.22
C SER A 47 2.64 10.78 19.66
N GLY A 48 3.76 11.47 19.40
CA GLY A 48 5.08 11.12 19.90
C GLY A 48 5.85 10.08 19.07
N TYR A 49 5.35 9.68 17.91
CA TYR A 49 6.01 8.70 17.05
C TYR A 49 7.25 9.29 16.35
N SER A 50 8.20 8.43 15.95
CA SER A 50 9.30 8.83 15.06
C SER A 50 8.95 8.55 13.61
N LEU A 51 9.35 9.43 12.69
CA LEU A 51 9.14 9.29 11.25
C LEU A 51 10.50 9.14 10.57
N TYR A 52 10.80 7.95 10.08
CA TYR A 52 12.07 7.67 9.40
C TYR A 52 11.98 7.84 7.89
N GLY A 53 10.81 7.74 7.28
CA GLY A 53 10.71 8.00 5.85
C GLY A 53 9.29 8.20 5.37
N TYR A 54 9.14 8.96 4.29
CA TYR A 54 7.86 9.07 3.59
C TYR A 54 8.06 9.22 2.08
N CYS A 55 7.03 8.82 1.34
CA CYS A 55 6.86 9.15 -0.07
C CYS A 55 5.36 9.32 -0.36
N LEU A 56 4.98 10.49 -0.86
CA LEU A 56 3.61 10.80 -1.27
C LEU A 56 3.49 10.54 -2.77
N MET A 57 2.80 9.48 -3.16
CA MET A 57 2.42 9.21 -4.55
C MET A 57 1.04 9.78 -4.81
N ASP A 58 0.64 9.93 -6.08
CA ASP A 58 -0.64 10.58 -6.41
C ASP A 58 -1.85 9.92 -5.74
N ASN A 59 -1.90 8.59 -5.70
CA ASN A 59 -3.04 7.85 -5.16
C ASN A 59 -2.75 7.06 -3.87
N HIS A 60 -1.53 7.13 -3.34
CA HIS A 60 -1.16 6.46 -2.09
C HIS A 60 0.04 7.12 -1.41
N VAL A 61 0.22 6.81 -0.13
CA VAL A 61 1.30 7.34 0.70
C VAL A 61 1.99 6.18 1.39
N HIS A 62 3.32 6.18 1.39
CA HIS A 62 4.14 5.31 2.24
C HIS A 62 4.77 6.09 3.37
N LEU A 63 4.77 5.51 4.57
CA LEU A 63 5.44 6.03 5.78
C LEU A 63 6.24 4.91 6.44
N LEU A 64 7.44 5.20 6.92
CA LEU A 64 8.23 4.34 7.80
C LEU A 64 8.31 5.00 9.17
N VAL A 65 7.67 4.39 10.16
CA VAL A 65 7.38 5.02 11.44
C VAL A 65 7.73 4.11 12.60
N LYS A 66 8.16 4.70 13.71
CA LYS A 66 8.33 4.02 14.99
C LYS A 66 7.27 4.48 15.97
N GLU A 67 6.50 3.53 16.48
CA GLU A 67 5.57 3.76 17.56
C GLU A 67 6.32 4.21 18.82
N ALA A 68 5.92 5.37 19.33
CA ALA A 68 6.34 5.92 20.60
C ALA A 68 5.22 6.83 21.12
N GLY A 69 5.00 6.89 22.44
CA GLY A 69 3.87 7.60 23.02
C GLY A 69 2.53 6.90 22.78
N GLU A 70 1.69 7.45 21.91
CA GLU A 70 0.42 6.83 21.51
C GLU A 70 0.64 5.67 20.53
N SER A 71 -0.32 4.73 20.46
CA SER A 71 -0.27 3.69 19.43
C SER A 71 -0.25 4.29 18.02
N ILE A 72 0.48 3.67 17.09
CA ILE A 72 0.56 4.15 15.71
C ILE A 72 -0.80 4.11 15.02
N SER A 73 -1.68 3.20 15.44
CA SER A 73 -3.08 3.16 14.99
C SER A 73 -3.82 4.47 15.30
N MET A 74 -3.56 5.08 16.45
CA MET A 74 -4.15 6.35 16.83
C MET A 74 -3.53 7.50 16.04
N GLY A 75 -2.19 7.55 15.93
CA GLY A 75 -1.49 8.56 15.14
C GLY A 75 -1.97 8.62 13.69
N ILE A 76 -2.02 7.47 13.01
CA ILE A 76 -2.53 7.40 11.63
C ILE A 76 -4.02 7.77 11.55
N LYS A 77 -4.84 7.39 12.54
CA LYS A 77 -6.26 7.80 12.58
C LYS A 77 -6.39 9.32 12.63
N ARG A 78 -5.59 10.00 13.46
CA ARG A 78 -5.57 11.47 13.57
C ARG A 78 -5.14 12.12 12.25
N ILE A 79 -4.04 11.66 11.66
CA ILE A 79 -3.54 12.14 10.36
C ILE A 79 -4.60 12.00 9.27
N SER A 80 -5.13 10.78 9.10
CA SER A 80 -6.13 10.52 8.06
C SER A 80 -7.41 11.33 8.26
N SER A 81 -7.89 11.46 9.50
CA SER A 81 -9.14 12.19 9.77
C SER A 81 -8.99 13.69 9.54
N SER A 82 -7.88 14.28 9.98
CA SER A 82 -7.58 15.70 9.78
C SER A 82 -7.42 16.04 8.30
N PHE A 83 -6.66 15.23 7.57
CA PHE A 83 -6.45 15.44 6.14
C PHE A 83 -7.75 15.28 5.35
N VAL A 84 -8.56 14.24 5.61
CA VAL A 84 -9.87 14.06 4.96
C VAL A 84 -10.79 15.24 5.24
N TYR A 85 -10.83 15.73 6.48
CA TYR A 85 -11.65 16.88 6.83
C TYR A 85 -11.26 18.11 6.01
N TRP A 86 -9.97 18.44 5.98
CA TRP A 86 -9.45 19.56 5.18
C TRP A 86 -9.70 19.38 3.67
N TYR A 87 -9.41 18.19 3.13
CA TYR A 87 -9.58 17.89 1.70
C TYR A 87 -11.04 18.03 1.26
N ASN A 88 -11.97 17.52 2.08
CA ASN A 88 -13.40 17.63 1.83
C ASN A 88 -13.87 19.09 1.84
N GLN A 89 -13.33 19.93 2.72
CA GLN A 89 -13.61 21.37 2.71
C GLN A 89 -13.04 22.05 1.45
N LYS A 90 -11.77 21.79 1.10
CA LYS A 90 -11.10 22.38 -0.07
C LYS A 90 -11.83 22.09 -1.38
N TYR A 91 -12.25 20.83 -1.57
CA TYR A 91 -12.86 20.37 -2.82
C TYR A 91 -14.38 20.30 -2.79
N ASN A 92 -15.03 20.83 -1.75
CA ASN A 92 -16.48 20.72 -1.54
C ASN A 92 -17.00 19.28 -1.69
N ARG A 93 -16.25 18.33 -1.10
CA ARG A 93 -16.54 16.89 -1.11
C ARG A 93 -17.09 16.45 0.24
N CYS A 94 -17.71 15.28 0.27
CA CYS A 94 -18.09 14.59 1.50
C CYS A 94 -17.72 13.10 1.42
N GLY A 95 -17.64 12.45 2.60
CA GLY A 95 -17.37 11.02 2.70
C GLY A 95 -15.88 10.67 2.79
N HIS A 96 -15.55 9.45 2.38
CA HIS A 96 -14.22 8.86 2.53
C HIS A 96 -13.26 9.26 1.41
N LEU A 97 -12.02 9.59 1.78
CA LEU A 97 -10.91 9.77 0.83
C LEU A 97 -10.05 8.50 0.71
N PHE A 98 -9.80 7.82 1.82
CA PHE A 98 -8.99 6.60 1.88
C PHE A 98 -9.85 5.35 1.68
N GLN A 99 -9.28 4.35 0.98
CA GLN A 99 -9.96 3.11 0.58
C GLN A 99 -10.38 2.27 1.78
N GLU A 100 -9.49 2.14 2.76
CA GLU A 100 -9.67 1.34 3.96
C GLU A 100 -8.77 1.89 5.06
N ARG A 101 -8.71 1.19 6.20
CA ARG A 101 -7.66 1.50 7.19
C ARG A 101 -6.29 1.27 6.54
N TYR A 102 -5.28 1.99 6.99
CA TYR A 102 -3.91 1.81 6.53
C TYR A 102 -3.45 0.33 6.55
N LYS A 103 -2.67 -0.07 5.55
CA LYS A 103 -1.91 -1.33 5.56
C LYS A 103 -0.62 -1.14 6.33
N SER A 104 -0.14 -2.19 6.96
CA SER A 104 1.13 -2.14 7.69
C SER A 104 1.88 -3.46 7.66
N GLU A 105 3.20 -3.37 7.52
CA GLU A 105 4.15 -4.45 7.70
C GLU A 105 5.09 -4.09 8.86
N VAL A 106 5.47 -5.10 9.66
CA VAL A 106 6.43 -4.92 10.75
C VAL A 106 7.84 -4.89 10.18
N VAL A 107 8.70 -4.03 10.73
CA VAL A 107 10.12 -3.96 10.39
C VAL A 107 10.88 -4.36 11.64
N GLU A 108 11.63 -5.47 11.62
CA GLU A 108 12.17 -6.06 12.88
C GLU A 108 13.71 -6.08 12.95
N ASN A 109 14.40 -5.65 11.89
CA ASN A 109 15.86 -5.58 11.87
C ASN A 109 16.35 -4.43 10.97
N GLU A 110 17.59 -4.00 11.21
CA GLU A 110 18.21 -2.86 10.52
C GLU A 110 18.38 -3.09 9.02
N GLY A 111 18.72 -4.30 8.59
CA GLY A 111 18.83 -4.62 7.16
C GLY A 111 17.50 -4.43 6.43
N TYR A 112 16.42 -4.99 6.98
CA TYR A 112 15.08 -4.82 6.41
C TYR A 112 14.57 -3.38 6.54
N PHE A 113 14.97 -2.67 7.61
CA PHE A 113 14.69 -1.25 7.75
C PHE A 113 15.29 -0.43 6.59
N LEU A 114 16.56 -0.66 6.24
CA LEU A 114 17.21 0.00 5.11
C LEU A 114 16.62 -0.42 3.76
N THR A 115 16.17 -1.67 3.63
CA THR A 115 15.39 -2.13 2.46
C THR A 115 14.10 -1.34 2.29
N VAL A 116 13.31 -1.19 3.36
CA VAL A 116 12.03 -0.44 3.31
C VAL A 116 12.28 1.04 3.06
N LEU A 117 13.30 1.64 3.67
CA LEU A 117 13.63 3.05 3.47
C LEU A 117 13.97 3.32 1.99
N ARG A 118 14.86 2.51 1.40
CA ARG A 118 15.17 2.57 -0.04
C ARG A 118 13.94 2.35 -0.90
N TYR A 119 13.11 1.36 -0.57
CA TYR A 119 11.86 1.09 -1.28
C TYR A 119 10.96 2.33 -1.34
N ILE A 120 10.80 3.01 -0.20
CA ILE A 120 9.95 4.21 -0.10
C ILE A 120 10.51 5.32 -1.00
N HIS A 121 11.82 5.58 -0.96
CA HIS A 121 12.44 6.64 -1.78
C HIS A 121 12.49 6.30 -3.26
N GLN A 122 12.62 5.02 -3.63
CA GLN A 122 12.63 4.57 -5.03
C GLN A 122 11.23 4.40 -5.63
N ASN A 123 10.15 4.55 -4.85
CA ASN A 123 8.79 4.36 -5.35
C ASN A 123 8.45 5.24 -6.58
N PRO A 124 8.85 6.53 -6.64
CA PRO A 124 8.69 7.37 -7.83
C PRO A 124 9.45 6.87 -9.06
N ILE A 125 10.63 6.26 -8.87
CA ILE A 125 11.41 5.64 -9.96
C ILE A 125 10.70 4.39 -10.46
N LYS A 126 10.25 3.51 -9.54
CA LYS A 126 9.51 2.29 -9.88
C LYS A 126 8.20 2.60 -10.61
N ALA A 127 7.56 3.72 -10.31
CA ALA A 127 6.38 4.21 -11.01
C ALA A 127 6.68 4.93 -12.33
N GLY A 128 7.96 5.13 -12.70
CA GLY A 128 8.38 5.81 -13.93
C GLY A 128 8.17 7.32 -13.93
N ILE A 129 7.98 7.95 -12.76
CA ILE A 129 7.70 9.39 -12.63
C ILE A 129 9.00 10.20 -12.78
N VAL A 130 10.09 9.72 -12.20
CA VAL A 130 11.42 10.33 -12.23
C VAL A 130 12.48 9.28 -12.52
N LYS A 131 13.66 9.72 -12.98
CA LYS A 131 14.81 8.82 -13.18
C LYS A 131 15.71 8.74 -11.94
N ASP A 132 15.59 9.71 -11.05
CA ASP A 132 16.43 9.88 -9.87
C ASP A 132 15.58 10.27 -8.66
N VAL A 133 15.89 9.72 -7.49
CA VAL A 133 15.16 9.99 -6.24
C VAL A 133 15.25 11.46 -5.81
N GLU A 134 16.35 12.15 -6.15
CA GLU A 134 16.54 13.58 -5.87
C GLU A 134 15.54 14.46 -6.64
N GLN A 135 15.03 13.99 -7.78
CA GLN A 135 14.10 14.75 -8.62
C GLN A 135 12.66 14.76 -8.07
N TYR A 136 12.33 13.88 -7.10
CA TYR A 136 10.99 13.80 -6.53
C TYR A 136 10.87 14.56 -5.20
N PRO A 137 10.27 15.76 -5.18
CA PRO A 137 10.24 16.61 -3.98
C PRO A 137 9.33 16.07 -2.87
N TRP A 138 8.40 15.16 -3.19
CA TRP A 138 7.38 14.66 -2.27
C TRP A 138 7.79 13.37 -1.56
N SER A 139 9.08 13.22 -1.29
CA SER A 139 9.65 12.15 -0.48
C SER A 139 10.64 12.72 0.53
N SER A 140 10.91 11.97 1.60
CA SER A 140 11.88 12.39 2.61
C SER A 140 13.34 12.28 2.16
N TYR A 141 13.65 11.84 0.93
CA TYR A 141 15.03 11.64 0.48
C TYR A 141 15.88 12.91 0.65
N ARG A 142 15.33 14.08 0.29
CA ARG A 142 16.04 15.37 0.41
C ARG A 142 16.31 15.79 1.85
N GLU A 143 15.55 15.27 2.81
CA GLU A 143 15.80 15.52 4.24
C GLU A 143 17.02 14.74 4.75
N TYR A 144 17.38 13.62 4.09
CA TYR A 144 18.59 12.85 4.39
C TYR A 144 19.86 13.49 3.85
N THR A 145 19.76 14.17 2.71
CA THR A 145 20.90 14.74 1.98
C THR A 145 21.04 16.25 2.17
N GLY A 146 20.07 16.88 2.83
CA GLY A 146 20.01 18.32 3.11
C GLY A 146 19.56 18.61 4.53
N VAL A 147 18.61 19.55 4.67
CA VAL A 147 18.06 19.95 5.97
C VAL A 147 16.85 19.09 6.30
N ALA A 148 16.91 18.39 7.43
CA ALA A 148 15.77 17.63 7.93
C ALA A 148 14.61 18.58 8.32
N ASN A 149 13.38 18.18 8.00
CA ASN A 149 12.17 18.92 8.32
C ASN A 149 11.34 18.16 9.36
N ILE A 150 10.67 17.09 8.94
CA ILE A 150 9.84 16.26 9.82
C ILE A 150 10.42 14.87 10.07
N THR A 151 11.45 14.49 9.31
CA THR A 151 12.05 13.15 9.31
C THR A 151 13.18 13.03 10.33
N ASP A 152 13.16 11.96 11.13
CA ASP A 152 14.20 11.60 12.10
C ASP A 152 15.33 10.83 11.40
N VAL A 153 16.20 11.55 10.69
CA VAL A 153 17.22 10.94 9.82
C VAL A 153 18.35 10.23 10.57
N ASP A 154 18.58 10.58 11.83
CA ASP A 154 19.76 10.16 12.61
C ASP A 154 19.84 8.67 12.84
N PHE A 155 18.70 8.03 13.12
CA PHE A 155 18.68 6.57 13.33
C PHE A 155 19.15 5.83 12.08
N ALA A 156 18.60 6.18 10.92
CA ALA A 156 18.96 5.53 9.66
C ALA A 156 20.39 5.83 9.21
N LEU A 157 20.84 7.09 9.35
CA LEU A 157 22.22 7.47 9.02
C LEU A 157 23.23 6.81 9.96
N GLY A 158 22.89 6.65 11.24
CA GLY A 158 23.71 5.96 12.23
C GLY A 158 23.95 4.47 11.92
N ILE A 159 23.05 3.81 11.18
CA ILE A 159 23.27 2.44 10.69
C ILE A 159 24.44 2.37 9.70
N PHE A 160 24.66 3.42 8.90
CA PHE A 160 25.73 3.47 7.91
C PHE A 160 27.08 3.89 8.52
N SER A 161 27.08 4.95 9.33
CA SER A 161 28.30 5.45 9.97
C SER A 161 28.01 6.41 11.12
N ALA A 162 28.93 6.50 12.09
CA ALA A 162 28.93 7.54 13.10
C ALA A 162 29.39 8.91 12.54
N ASP A 163 30.16 8.91 11.45
CA ASP A 163 30.53 10.14 10.73
C ASP A 163 29.37 10.55 9.80
N ARG A 164 28.85 11.76 9.99
CA ARG A 164 27.67 12.25 9.25
C ARG A 164 27.93 12.33 7.74
N VAL A 165 29.10 12.81 7.33
CA VAL A 165 29.42 13.00 5.91
C VAL A 165 29.50 11.63 5.23
N LYS A 166 30.22 10.71 5.86
CA LYS A 166 30.33 9.32 5.38
C LYS A 166 28.98 8.59 5.39
N ALA A 167 28.16 8.81 6.41
CA ALA A 167 26.82 8.21 6.50
C ALA A 167 25.92 8.66 5.35
N ILE A 168 25.94 9.96 4.99
CA ILE A 168 25.16 10.50 3.87
C ILE A 168 25.65 9.90 2.54
N GLU A 169 26.97 9.81 2.33
CA GLU A 169 27.53 9.21 1.12
C GLU A 169 27.12 7.74 0.96
N LEU A 170 27.23 6.95 2.04
CA LEU A 170 26.80 5.55 2.05
C LEU A 170 25.28 5.40 1.86
N PHE A 171 24.49 6.29 2.45
CA PHE A 171 23.04 6.32 2.26
C PHE A 171 22.65 6.61 0.81
N LYS A 172 23.30 7.58 0.16
CA LYS A 172 23.09 7.89 -1.26
C LYS A 172 23.36 6.66 -2.12
N LYS A 173 24.55 6.07 -1.94
CA LYS A 173 24.97 4.87 -2.65
C LYS A 173 23.98 3.71 -2.45
N HIS A 174 23.58 3.44 -1.21
CA HIS A 174 22.60 2.39 -0.89
C HIS A 174 21.25 2.64 -1.57
N THR A 175 20.81 3.90 -1.64
CA THR A 175 19.52 4.27 -2.23
C THR A 175 19.54 4.23 -3.77
N GLU A 176 20.70 4.40 -4.39
CA GLU A 176 20.89 4.30 -5.84
C GLU A 176 20.98 2.85 -6.34
N GLU A 177 21.24 1.88 -5.46
CA GLU A 177 21.31 0.47 -5.82
C GLU A 177 19.98 -0.02 -6.44
N GLU A 178 20.08 -0.72 -7.57
CA GLU A 178 18.93 -1.38 -8.17
C GLU A 178 18.32 -2.39 -7.18
N SER A 179 17.05 -2.17 -6.84
CA SER A 179 16.33 -3.02 -5.91
C SER A 179 15.08 -3.60 -6.56
N LYS A 180 14.97 -4.93 -6.50
CA LYS A 180 13.75 -5.68 -6.83
C LYS A 180 12.88 -5.92 -5.59
N ASP A 181 13.15 -5.21 -4.49
CA ASP A 181 12.44 -5.40 -3.23
C ASP A 181 10.95 -5.05 -3.38
N GLN A 182 10.11 -5.86 -2.76
CA GLN A 182 8.67 -5.69 -2.71
C GLN A 182 8.25 -5.45 -1.24
N CYS A 183 7.81 -4.23 -0.92
CA CYS A 183 7.38 -3.85 0.43
C CYS A 183 5.99 -3.22 0.36
N LEU A 184 4.97 -3.87 0.92
CA LEU A 184 3.57 -3.42 0.83
C LEU A 184 3.09 -3.06 -0.59
N GLU A 185 3.49 -3.86 -1.58
CA GLU A 185 3.13 -3.61 -2.98
C GLU A 185 1.62 -3.39 -3.17
N VAL A 186 1.32 -2.40 -3.98
CA VAL A 186 -0.04 -2.10 -4.40
C VAL A 186 -0.43 -3.12 -5.46
N ARG A 187 -0.73 -4.36 -5.05
CA ARG A 187 -1.20 -5.41 -5.96
C ARG A 187 -2.48 -4.95 -6.63
N GLU A 188 -2.41 -4.73 -7.93
CA GLU A 188 -3.60 -4.56 -8.74
C GLU A 188 -4.40 -5.85 -8.64
N THR A 189 -5.61 -5.76 -8.08
CA THR A 189 -6.53 -6.89 -8.21
C THR A 189 -6.92 -6.92 -9.67
N ILE A 190 -6.29 -7.78 -10.46
CA ILE A 190 -6.78 -8.12 -11.80
C ILE A 190 -8.24 -8.51 -11.57
N ARG A 191 -9.17 -7.83 -12.23
CA ARG A 191 -10.59 -8.11 -12.10
C ARG A 191 -11.05 -8.52 -13.47
N VAL A 192 -11.06 -9.82 -13.68
CA VAL A 192 -11.54 -10.42 -14.92
C VAL A 192 -13.02 -10.04 -15.06
N SER A 193 -13.41 -9.57 -16.24
CA SER A 193 -14.79 -9.23 -16.56
C SER A 193 -15.67 -10.49 -16.58
N ASP A 194 -17.00 -10.31 -16.45
CA ASP A 194 -17.92 -11.44 -16.56
C ASP A 194 -17.82 -12.10 -17.97
N GLU A 195 -17.54 -11.30 -19.01
CA GLU A 195 -17.35 -11.76 -20.39
C GLU A 195 -16.12 -12.67 -20.56
N GLU A 196 -14.99 -12.30 -19.97
CA GLU A 196 -13.77 -13.11 -20.01
C GLU A 196 -13.96 -14.42 -19.23
N VAL A 197 -14.65 -14.40 -18.09
CA VAL A 197 -14.98 -15.63 -17.36
C VAL A 197 -15.88 -16.54 -18.20
N ILE A 198 -16.86 -15.97 -18.91
CA ILE A 198 -17.72 -16.72 -19.83
C ILE A 198 -16.92 -17.28 -21.01
N ALA A 199 -15.98 -16.51 -21.57
CA ALA A 199 -15.10 -16.98 -22.65
C ALA A 199 -14.23 -18.17 -22.20
N GLN A 200 -13.70 -18.12 -20.98
CA GLN A 200 -12.95 -19.23 -20.36
C GLN A 200 -13.84 -20.46 -20.15
N MET A 201 -15.10 -20.28 -19.72
CA MET A 201 -16.06 -21.38 -19.64
C MET A 201 -16.29 -22.05 -21.00
N LYS A 202 -16.41 -21.26 -22.08
CA LYS A 202 -16.57 -21.78 -23.44
C LYS A 202 -15.34 -22.57 -23.90
N GLN A 203 -14.12 -22.11 -23.59
CA GLN A 203 -12.88 -22.83 -23.88
C GLN A 203 -12.81 -24.19 -23.15
N LEU A 204 -13.38 -24.28 -21.95
CA LEU A 204 -13.54 -25.53 -21.19
C LEU A 204 -14.69 -26.42 -21.70
N GLY A 205 -15.30 -26.09 -22.85
CA GLY A 205 -16.38 -26.85 -23.48
C GLY A 205 -17.77 -26.58 -22.90
N ILE A 206 -17.94 -25.53 -22.09
CA ILE A 206 -19.21 -25.13 -21.50
C ILE A 206 -19.81 -23.97 -22.28
N GLN A 207 -20.80 -24.27 -23.11
CA GLN A 207 -21.50 -23.26 -23.92
C GLN A 207 -22.58 -22.52 -23.13
N THR A 208 -23.19 -23.19 -22.14
CA THR A 208 -24.26 -22.60 -21.32
C THR A 208 -24.13 -22.99 -19.85
N VAL A 209 -24.66 -22.16 -18.96
CA VAL A 209 -24.70 -22.41 -17.51
C VAL A 209 -25.49 -23.68 -17.18
N ASN A 210 -26.60 -23.91 -17.89
CA ASN A 210 -27.44 -25.10 -17.71
C ASN A 210 -26.67 -26.39 -18.03
N GLN A 211 -25.81 -26.37 -19.07
CA GLN A 211 -24.93 -27.49 -19.40
C GLN A 211 -24.00 -27.82 -18.22
N LEU A 212 -23.34 -26.81 -17.64
CA LEU A 212 -22.45 -27.01 -16.48
C LEU A 212 -23.19 -27.57 -15.27
N GLN A 213 -24.40 -27.10 -15.00
CA GLN A 213 -25.19 -27.56 -13.84
C GLN A 213 -25.67 -29.01 -13.97
N ARG A 214 -25.92 -29.48 -15.20
CA ARG A 214 -26.33 -30.86 -15.52
C ARG A 214 -25.18 -31.86 -15.57
N LEU A 215 -23.93 -31.41 -15.56
CA LEU A 215 -22.78 -32.30 -15.52
C LEU A 215 -22.74 -33.11 -14.22
N GLU A 216 -22.14 -34.30 -14.31
CA GLU A 216 -21.84 -35.11 -13.14
C GLU A 216 -21.04 -34.29 -12.12
N LYS A 217 -21.39 -34.45 -10.83
CA LYS A 217 -20.87 -33.64 -9.73
C LYS A 217 -19.34 -33.55 -9.71
N LYS A 218 -18.65 -34.66 -10.02
CA LYS A 218 -17.18 -34.73 -10.06
C LYS A 218 -16.62 -33.78 -11.14
N LYS A 219 -17.11 -33.91 -12.38
CA LYS A 219 -16.67 -33.11 -13.54
C LYS A 219 -17.06 -31.63 -13.42
N ARG A 220 -18.27 -31.34 -12.94
CA ARG A 220 -18.71 -29.97 -12.65
C ARG A 220 -17.78 -29.28 -11.64
N ASN A 221 -17.45 -29.96 -10.55
CA ASN A 221 -16.61 -29.41 -9.50
C ASN A 221 -15.17 -29.16 -9.99
N GLU A 222 -14.64 -29.99 -10.88
CA GLU A 222 -13.33 -29.79 -11.50
C GLU A 222 -13.28 -28.52 -12.36
N ILE A 223 -14.31 -28.29 -13.17
CA ILE A 223 -14.45 -27.05 -13.96
C ILE A 223 -14.57 -25.83 -13.04
N ILE A 224 -15.38 -25.91 -11.99
CA ILE A 224 -15.52 -24.83 -11.00
C ILE A 224 -14.17 -24.53 -10.32
N ARG A 225 -13.38 -25.55 -9.96
CA ARG A 225 -12.04 -25.34 -9.40
C ARG A 225 -11.09 -24.67 -10.38
N THR A 226 -11.17 -25.04 -11.65
CA THR A 226 -10.37 -24.44 -12.72
C THR A 226 -10.68 -22.96 -12.84
N ILE A 227 -11.96 -22.59 -12.92
CA ILE A 227 -12.40 -21.18 -12.98
C ILE A 227 -12.01 -20.42 -11.71
N LYS A 228 -12.11 -21.06 -10.53
CA LYS A 228 -11.74 -20.46 -9.24
C LYS A 228 -10.24 -20.18 -9.11
N ARG A 229 -9.39 -20.87 -9.88
CA ARG A 229 -7.94 -20.64 -9.94
C ARG A 229 -7.55 -19.52 -10.90
N ILE A 230 -8.47 -19.04 -11.74
CA ILE A 230 -8.21 -17.90 -12.62
C ILE A 230 -7.99 -16.68 -11.72
N GLU A 231 -6.83 -16.05 -11.88
CA GLU A 231 -6.48 -14.85 -11.14
C GLU A 231 -7.53 -13.76 -11.40
N GLY A 232 -8.06 -13.17 -10.32
CA GLY A 232 -9.05 -12.10 -10.41
C GLY A 232 -10.52 -12.52 -10.43
N VAL A 233 -10.82 -13.81 -10.54
CA VAL A 233 -12.20 -14.30 -10.46
C VAL A 233 -12.66 -14.43 -9.01
N SER A 234 -13.76 -13.77 -8.66
CA SER A 234 -14.31 -13.83 -7.31
C SER A 234 -15.41 -14.89 -7.17
N ILE A 235 -15.54 -15.49 -5.98
CA ILE A 235 -16.67 -16.41 -5.67
C ILE A 235 -18.03 -15.75 -5.93
N ARG A 236 -18.15 -14.44 -5.68
CA ARG A 236 -19.39 -13.68 -5.94
C ARG A 236 -19.69 -13.59 -7.43
N GLN A 237 -18.67 -13.35 -8.24
CA GLN A 237 -18.78 -13.31 -9.70
C GLN A 237 -19.18 -14.68 -10.24
N MET A 238 -18.50 -15.74 -9.84
CA MET A 238 -18.86 -17.11 -10.20
C MET A 238 -20.28 -17.46 -9.78
N SER A 239 -20.72 -17.04 -8.59
CA SER A 239 -22.08 -17.30 -8.10
C SER A 239 -23.15 -16.67 -9.01
N ARG A 240 -22.90 -15.46 -9.53
CA ARG A 240 -23.80 -14.81 -10.50
C ARG A 240 -23.77 -15.49 -11.87
N ILE A 241 -22.58 -15.79 -12.38
CA ILE A 241 -22.39 -16.36 -13.73
C ILE A 241 -22.87 -17.80 -13.79
N ILE A 242 -22.48 -18.63 -12.82
CA ILE A 242 -22.76 -20.09 -12.79
C ILE A 242 -24.14 -20.38 -12.16
N GLY A 243 -24.74 -19.43 -11.46
CA GLY A 243 -26.04 -19.60 -10.80
C GLY A 243 -26.02 -20.56 -9.60
N LEU A 244 -24.83 -20.89 -9.07
CA LEU A 244 -24.68 -21.65 -7.82
C LEU A 244 -24.48 -20.70 -6.64
N SER A 245 -24.92 -21.10 -5.44
CA SER A 245 -24.72 -20.28 -4.25
C SER A 245 -23.23 -20.15 -3.89
N LYS A 246 -22.87 -19.01 -3.29
CA LYS A 246 -21.50 -18.75 -2.81
C LYS A 246 -20.98 -19.83 -1.86
N SER A 247 -21.86 -20.40 -1.02
CA SER A 247 -21.48 -21.45 -0.06
C SER A 247 -21.11 -22.75 -0.77
N VAL A 248 -21.83 -23.13 -1.83
CA VAL A 248 -21.51 -24.30 -2.65
C VAL A 248 -20.18 -24.11 -3.35
N ILE A 249 -19.97 -22.98 -4.02
CA ILE A 249 -18.71 -22.68 -4.74
C ILE A 249 -17.52 -22.58 -3.78
N SER A 250 -17.73 -22.04 -2.58
CA SER A 250 -16.67 -21.93 -1.56
C SER A 250 -16.17 -23.29 -1.08
N ARG A 251 -17.04 -24.31 -1.03
CA ARG A 251 -16.73 -25.68 -0.57
C ARG A 251 -16.10 -26.56 -1.65
N ILE A 252 -16.16 -26.15 -2.92
CA ILE A 252 -15.56 -26.84 -4.07
C ILE A 252 -14.10 -26.42 -4.22
#